data_AF-A0A235IP36-F1
#
_entry.id   AF-A0A235IP36-F1
#
_cell.length_a   1.000
_cell.length_b   1.000
_cell.length_c   1.000
_cell.angle_alpha   90.00
_cell.angle_beta   90.00
_cell.angle_gamma   90.00
#
_symmetry.space_group_name_H-M   'P 1'
#
loop_
_entity.id
_entity.type
_entity.pdbx_description
1 polymer ?
#
loop_
_entity_poly.entity_id
_entity_poly.type
_entity_poly.pdbx_seq_one_letter_code
_entity_poly.pdbx_strand_id
1 'polypeptide(L)'
;MKVKRYFTVVTSDSGIIDKLAYQMRILYSLGIACEYQYVHTPISFGRSWQSYYLKKFIDKFEKILFFRLGLRIPTYIEKVFSRVERLLNKLDDFLDNFYNKRKYDHLNRFLGLDKFEFYINDSKFSEYTVVDIPLDKILAETHISSLSQLREAMEIFLNKTDGAICCFSAMRMYPYLSEITRILAKSDIDIDNYQYLNFSERYWTGKDKSFLDLPFKSGKIKVVIHIRRGDSMIIDLGSQKIYLHGEVMTSEDFKRLLEVDAGREIEICEYEPLLQNIFNEFGEDKFSCIVISDGYDLTFSRIVRAISRGQLKLNHREVKILRKIGNSPKEQFANFLKYPNVSTIIGESNTNLLKSIHALACADIVIYSSIGFAYGVHKIFRQNQSSVMINVKNHDDSYLKSIDAIIASQINQ
;
A
#
# COMPACT_ATOMS: atom_id res chain seq x y z
N MET A 1 11.84 24.68 -33.33
CA MET A 1 11.44 24.52 -31.92
C MET A 1 11.13 23.05 -31.70
N LYS A 2 11.70 22.40 -30.68
CA LYS A 2 11.25 21.03 -30.30
C LYS A 2 9.78 21.14 -29.87
N VAL A 3 8.91 20.30 -30.43
CA VAL A 3 7.51 20.20 -30.00
C VAL A 3 7.50 19.82 -28.52
N LYS A 4 6.93 20.66 -27.66
CA LYS A 4 6.75 20.32 -26.24
C LYS A 4 5.78 19.16 -26.14
N ARG A 5 6.17 18.12 -25.41
CA ARG A 5 5.32 16.97 -25.14
C ARG A 5 5.07 16.87 -23.66
N TYR A 6 3.83 16.53 -23.33
CA TYR A 6 3.41 16.31 -21.96
C TYR A 6 3.17 14.83 -21.73
N PHE A 7 3.24 14.40 -20.48
CA PHE A 7 2.85 13.06 -20.12
C PHE A 7 2.18 12.99 -18.75
N THR A 8 1.34 11.98 -18.56
CA THR A 8 0.75 11.60 -17.27
C THR A 8 0.93 10.10 -17.05
N VAL A 9 0.66 9.66 -15.81
CA VAL A 9 0.78 8.27 -15.40
C VAL A 9 -0.56 7.78 -14.84
N VAL A 10 -1.00 6.62 -15.30
CA VAL A 10 -2.14 5.89 -14.73
C VAL A 10 -1.61 4.63 -14.07
N THR A 11 -1.80 4.51 -12.75
CA THR A 11 -1.35 3.33 -11.99
C THR A 11 -2.36 2.18 -12.07
N SER A 12 -1.90 0.93 -11.93
CA SER A 12 -2.78 -0.24 -11.81
C SER A 12 -3.41 -0.32 -10.43
N ASP A 13 -4.38 -1.21 -10.20
CA ASP A 13 -5.02 -1.34 -8.87
C ASP A 13 -4.17 -2.13 -7.84
N SER A 14 -3.05 -1.54 -7.46
CA SER A 14 -2.10 -2.04 -6.46
C SER A 14 -2.17 -1.26 -5.13
N GLY A 15 -1.36 -1.66 -4.14
CA GLY A 15 -1.29 -0.97 -2.86
C GLY A 15 -0.71 0.44 -3.02
N ILE A 16 -1.01 1.35 -2.09
CA ILE A 16 -0.52 2.74 -2.13
C ILE A 16 0.99 2.87 -2.40
N ILE A 17 1.82 2.03 -1.77
CA ILE A 17 3.28 2.07 -1.97
C ILE A 17 3.69 1.47 -3.31
N ASP A 18 3.04 0.41 -3.77
CA ASP A 18 3.31 -0.11 -5.12
C ASP A 18 2.99 0.96 -6.18
N LYS A 19 1.90 1.72 -5.98
CA LYS A 19 1.53 2.84 -6.86
C LYS A 19 2.59 3.94 -6.80
N LEU A 20 2.88 4.47 -5.62
CA LEU A 20 3.71 5.66 -5.46
C LEU A 20 5.23 5.38 -5.57
N ALA A 21 5.73 4.38 -4.85
CA ALA A 21 7.17 4.09 -4.78
C ALA A 21 7.68 3.37 -6.03
N TYR A 22 6.82 2.58 -6.67
CA TYR A 22 7.26 1.68 -7.74
C TYR A 22 6.72 2.10 -9.12
N GLN A 23 5.41 2.08 -9.31
CA GLN A 23 4.81 2.36 -10.63
C GLN A 23 5.01 3.83 -11.03
N MET A 24 4.67 4.77 -10.16
CA MET A 24 4.85 6.20 -10.41
C MET A 24 6.32 6.53 -10.61
N ARG A 25 7.23 6.04 -9.76
CA ARG A 25 8.68 6.26 -9.90
C ARG A 25 9.19 5.84 -11.29
N ILE A 26 8.88 4.62 -11.72
CA ILE A 26 9.39 4.07 -12.99
C ILE A 26 8.79 4.82 -14.18
N LEU A 27 7.46 4.99 -14.21
CA LEU A 27 6.79 5.62 -15.35
C LEU A 27 7.03 7.13 -15.42
N TYR A 28 7.20 7.79 -14.28
CA TYR A 28 7.65 9.18 -14.22
C TYR A 28 9.06 9.32 -14.80
N SER A 29 10.01 8.50 -14.34
CA SER A 29 11.39 8.50 -14.83
C SER A 29 11.44 8.23 -16.34
N LEU A 30 10.59 7.34 -16.84
CA LEU A 30 10.44 7.10 -18.27
C LEU A 30 9.99 8.34 -19.05
N GLY A 31 9.00 9.08 -18.55
CA GLY A 31 8.56 10.31 -19.23
C GLY A 31 9.62 11.40 -19.23
N ILE A 32 10.31 11.59 -18.10
CA ILE A 32 11.45 12.50 -18.02
C ILE A 32 12.56 12.07 -18.98
N ALA A 33 12.83 10.76 -19.09
CA ALA A 33 13.79 10.22 -20.05
C ALA A 33 13.44 10.50 -21.51
N CYS A 34 12.16 10.51 -21.82
CA CYS A 34 11.69 10.89 -23.14
C CYS A 34 11.73 12.41 -23.39
N GLU A 35 12.25 13.21 -22.45
CA GLU A 35 12.22 14.67 -22.46
C GLU A 35 10.78 15.23 -22.43
N TYR A 36 9.84 14.51 -21.82
CA TYR A 36 8.45 14.94 -21.70
C TYR A 36 8.23 15.70 -20.39
N GLN A 37 7.31 16.67 -20.41
CA GLN A 37 6.92 17.43 -19.22
C GLN A 37 5.78 16.73 -18.49
N TYR A 38 5.98 16.44 -17.20
CA TYR A 38 4.97 15.73 -16.41
C TYR A 38 3.75 16.61 -16.10
N VAL A 39 2.59 15.98 -16.15
CA VAL A 39 1.28 16.55 -15.78
C VAL A 39 0.68 15.66 -14.72
N HIS A 40 0.50 16.19 -13.51
CA HIS A 40 -0.10 15.40 -12.45
C HIS A 40 -1.60 15.22 -12.68
N THR A 41 -2.04 13.96 -12.67
CA THR A 41 -3.45 13.58 -12.60
C THR A 41 -3.71 12.83 -11.30
N PRO A 42 -4.85 13.06 -10.63
CA PRO A 42 -5.19 12.36 -9.38
C PRO A 42 -5.09 10.84 -9.52
N ILE A 43 -4.53 10.20 -8.49
CA ILE A 43 -4.27 8.76 -8.49
C ILE A 43 -5.47 8.03 -7.87
N SER A 44 -5.93 6.96 -8.51
CA SER A 44 -6.95 6.09 -7.91
C SER A 44 -6.32 5.13 -6.91
N PHE A 45 -6.87 5.05 -5.70
CA PHE A 45 -6.42 4.16 -4.63
C PHE A 45 -7.44 3.06 -4.29
N GLY A 46 -8.17 2.53 -5.30
CA GLY A 46 -9.25 1.56 -5.12
C GLY A 46 -8.95 0.39 -4.16
N ARG A 47 -7.79 -0.27 -4.31
CA ARG A 47 -7.36 -1.36 -3.42
C ARG A 47 -7.21 -0.93 -1.95
N SER A 48 -6.64 0.24 -1.69
CA SER A 48 -6.35 0.75 -0.34
C SER A 48 -7.53 1.49 0.28
N TRP A 49 -8.38 2.12 -0.53
CA TRP A 49 -9.49 2.98 -0.11
C TRP A 49 -10.82 2.45 -0.64
N GLN A 50 -11.43 1.52 0.09
CA GLN A 50 -12.64 0.83 -0.36
C GLN A 50 -13.92 1.55 0.06
N SER A 51 -14.98 1.41 -0.75
CA SER A 51 -16.36 1.71 -0.34
C SER A 51 -16.79 0.71 0.73
N TYR A 52 -16.61 1.05 1.99
CA TYR A 52 -16.80 0.10 3.08
C TYR A 52 -18.24 -0.37 3.28
N TYR A 53 -19.27 0.30 2.76
CA TYR A 53 -20.63 -0.01 3.18
C TYR A 53 -21.17 -1.32 2.59
N LEU A 54 -21.06 -1.48 1.27
CA LEU A 54 -21.70 -2.59 0.57
C LEU A 54 -20.92 -3.91 0.73
N LYS A 55 -19.60 -3.87 0.51
CA LYS A 55 -18.74 -5.03 0.72
C LYS A 55 -18.76 -5.52 2.17
N LYS A 56 -18.75 -4.62 3.16
CA LYS A 56 -18.87 -5.00 4.58
C LYS A 56 -20.25 -5.58 4.90
N PHE A 57 -21.31 -5.11 4.22
CA PHE A 57 -22.62 -5.71 4.35
C PHE A 57 -22.64 -7.15 3.82
N ILE A 58 -22.09 -7.39 2.62
CA ILE A 58 -21.96 -8.73 2.04
C ILE A 58 -21.12 -9.61 2.97
N ASP A 59 -19.92 -9.16 3.36
CA ASP A 59 -19.03 -9.91 4.24
C ASP A 59 -19.69 -10.20 5.60
N LYS A 60 -20.42 -9.24 6.17
CA LYS A 60 -21.16 -9.43 7.43
C LYS A 60 -22.29 -10.43 7.25
N PHE A 61 -22.99 -10.39 6.13
CA PHE A 61 -24.07 -11.32 5.81
C PHE A 61 -23.54 -12.74 5.60
N GLU A 62 -22.47 -12.91 4.82
CA GLU A 62 -21.78 -14.19 4.65
C GLU A 62 -21.28 -14.73 6.00
N LYS A 63 -20.65 -13.88 6.83
CA LYS A 63 -20.23 -14.24 8.19
C LYS A 63 -21.43 -14.67 9.06
N ILE A 64 -22.58 -14.01 8.97
CA ILE A 64 -23.78 -14.40 9.73
C ILE A 64 -24.31 -15.75 9.24
N LEU A 65 -24.49 -15.92 7.93
CA LEU A 65 -24.97 -17.18 7.35
C LEU A 65 -24.07 -18.34 7.75
N PHE A 66 -22.76 -18.16 7.60
CA PHE A 66 -21.79 -19.20 7.89
C PHE A 66 -21.70 -19.48 9.39
N PHE A 67 -21.44 -18.45 10.21
CA PHE A 67 -21.11 -18.65 11.62
C PHE A 67 -22.32 -18.79 12.55
N ARG A 68 -23.53 -18.33 12.18
CA ARG A 68 -24.74 -18.49 13.01
C ARG A 68 -25.60 -19.65 12.57
N LEU A 69 -25.73 -19.90 11.27
CA LEU A 69 -26.65 -20.90 10.77
C LEU A 69 -25.96 -22.21 10.39
N GLY A 70 -24.62 -22.24 10.30
CA GLY A 70 -23.88 -23.43 9.88
C GLY A 70 -24.22 -23.88 8.45
N LEU A 71 -24.91 -23.02 7.69
CA LEU A 71 -25.39 -23.34 6.35
C LEU A 71 -24.22 -23.23 5.39
N ARG A 72 -23.89 -24.34 4.74
CA ARG A 72 -23.22 -24.28 3.43
C ARG A 72 -24.19 -23.60 2.48
N ILE A 73 -23.75 -22.54 1.82
CA ILE A 73 -24.55 -21.84 0.83
C ILE A 73 -24.85 -22.87 -0.28
N PRO A 74 -26.10 -23.33 -0.46
CA PRO A 74 -26.43 -24.23 -1.55
C PRO A 74 -26.01 -23.58 -2.87
N THR A 75 -25.55 -24.38 -3.84
CA THR A 75 -25.08 -23.90 -5.15
C THR A 75 -26.08 -22.99 -5.88
N TYR A 76 -27.39 -23.15 -5.61
CA TYR A 76 -28.42 -22.22 -6.11
C TYR A 76 -28.31 -20.81 -5.49
N ILE A 77 -28.04 -20.71 -4.18
CA ILE A 77 -27.84 -19.43 -3.49
C ILE A 77 -26.52 -18.79 -3.96
N GLU A 78 -25.48 -19.55 -4.30
CA GLU A 78 -24.26 -19.00 -4.93
C GLU A 78 -24.56 -18.33 -6.29
N LYS A 79 -25.48 -18.89 -7.10
CA LYS A 79 -25.93 -18.24 -8.34
C LYS A 79 -26.68 -16.93 -8.07
N VAL A 80 -27.45 -16.88 -6.98
CA VAL A 80 -28.12 -15.63 -6.55
C VAL A 80 -27.08 -14.63 -6.06
N PHE A 81 -26.14 -15.04 -5.20
CA PHE A 81 -25.05 -14.18 -4.73
C PHE A 81 -24.19 -13.66 -5.87
N SER A 82 -23.78 -14.48 -6.82
CA SER A 82 -22.99 -14.01 -7.97
C SER A 82 -23.78 -13.09 -8.91
N ARG A 83 -25.11 -13.19 -8.95
CA ARG A 83 -25.97 -12.21 -9.65
C ARG A 83 -26.07 -10.91 -8.86
N VAL A 84 -26.28 -10.99 -7.55
CA VAL A 84 -26.31 -9.84 -6.64
C VAL A 84 -24.95 -9.15 -6.67
N GLU A 85 -23.84 -9.84 -6.45
CA GLU A 85 -22.46 -9.34 -6.54
C GLU A 85 -22.19 -8.69 -7.90
N ARG A 86 -22.61 -9.27 -9.03
CA ARG A 86 -22.50 -8.59 -10.33
C ARG A 86 -23.32 -7.32 -10.42
N LEU A 87 -24.54 -7.32 -9.88
CA LEU A 87 -25.43 -6.16 -9.91
C LEU A 87 -24.93 -5.07 -8.95
N LEU A 88 -24.38 -5.47 -7.81
CA LEU A 88 -23.71 -4.63 -6.83
C LEU A 88 -22.39 -4.08 -7.36
N ASN A 89 -21.60 -4.86 -8.10
CA ASN A 89 -20.40 -4.36 -8.78
C ASN A 89 -20.77 -3.38 -9.88
N LYS A 90 -21.84 -3.63 -10.65
CA LYS A 90 -22.36 -2.65 -11.62
C LYS A 90 -22.89 -1.39 -10.96
N LEU A 91 -23.55 -1.53 -9.80
CA LEU A 91 -24.03 -0.41 -9.02
C LEU A 91 -22.86 0.35 -8.40
N ASP A 92 -21.86 -0.35 -7.87
CA ASP A 92 -20.63 0.23 -7.36
C ASP A 92 -19.89 0.91 -8.49
N ASP A 93 -19.70 0.32 -9.68
CA ASP A 93 -19.11 0.95 -10.86
C ASP A 93 -19.89 2.19 -11.32
N PHE A 94 -21.23 2.13 -11.29
CA PHE A 94 -22.10 3.25 -11.60
C PHE A 94 -21.98 4.37 -10.57
N LEU A 95 -22.06 4.02 -9.27
CA LEU A 95 -21.87 4.93 -8.16
C LEU A 95 -20.44 5.45 -8.13
N ASP A 96 -19.46 4.65 -8.52
CA ASP A 96 -18.07 5.02 -8.64
C ASP A 96 -17.91 6.01 -9.79
N ASN A 97 -18.52 5.78 -10.96
CA ASN A 97 -18.53 6.80 -12.02
C ASN A 97 -19.26 8.10 -11.59
N PHE A 98 -20.25 8.03 -10.71
CA PHE A 98 -21.02 9.19 -10.23
C PHE A 98 -20.39 9.91 -9.01
N TYR A 99 -19.75 9.17 -8.10
CA TYR A 99 -19.20 9.61 -6.81
C TYR A 99 -17.66 9.57 -6.73
N ASN A 100 -16.94 8.83 -7.59
CA ASN A 100 -15.47 8.73 -7.51
C ASN A 100 -14.75 10.05 -7.73
N LYS A 101 -15.40 11.02 -8.41
CA LYS A 101 -14.89 12.39 -8.46
C LYS A 101 -14.78 13.04 -7.07
N ARG A 102 -15.57 12.61 -6.08
CA ARG A 102 -15.54 13.08 -4.67
C ARG A 102 -14.95 12.07 -3.66
N LYS A 103 -14.85 10.78 -4.00
CA LYS A 103 -14.45 9.71 -3.06
C LYS A 103 -12.94 9.46 -3.02
N TYR A 104 -12.29 9.40 -4.18
CA TYR A 104 -10.83 9.43 -4.26
C TYR A 104 -10.26 10.77 -3.78
N ASP A 105 -11.10 11.80 -3.77
CA ASP A 105 -10.76 13.13 -3.31
C ASP A 105 -10.29 13.14 -1.85
N HIS A 106 -10.80 12.30 -0.93
CA HIS A 106 -10.37 12.41 0.47
C HIS A 106 -8.94 11.90 0.69
N LEU A 107 -8.60 10.69 0.21
CA LEU A 107 -7.24 10.18 0.35
C LEU A 107 -6.27 11.01 -0.51
N ASN A 108 -6.65 11.39 -1.74
CA ASN A 108 -5.79 12.27 -2.54
C ASN A 108 -5.59 13.63 -1.86
N ARG A 109 -6.63 14.28 -1.32
CA ARG A 109 -6.48 15.55 -0.57
C ARG A 109 -5.58 15.40 0.64
N PHE A 110 -5.75 14.31 1.38
CA PHE A 110 -4.90 14.00 2.53
C PHE A 110 -3.43 13.83 2.11
N LEU A 111 -3.17 13.22 0.96
CA LEU A 111 -1.83 13.05 0.40
C LEU A 111 -1.33 14.28 -0.39
N GLY A 112 -2.17 15.31 -0.59
CA GLY A 112 -1.88 16.46 -1.47
C GLY A 112 -1.82 16.13 -2.96
N LEU A 113 -2.49 15.07 -3.41
CA LEU A 113 -2.51 14.55 -4.78
C LEU A 113 -3.84 14.81 -5.51
N ASP A 114 -4.71 15.65 -4.95
CA ASP A 114 -6.05 15.94 -5.48
C ASP A 114 -6.05 16.98 -6.61
N LYS A 115 -5.05 17.86 -6.62
CA LYS A 115 -4.96 18.94 -7.58
C LYS A 115 -4.26 18.48 -8.85
N PHE A 116 -4.87 18.75 -9.99
CA PHE A 116 -4.14 18.75 -11.25
C PHE A 116 -3.10 19.87 -11.20
N GLU A 117 -1.83 19.51 -11.29
CA GLU A 117 -0.73 20.47 -11.35
C GLU A 117 -0.33 20.62 -12.80
N PHE A 118 -0.86 21.68 -13.42
CA PHE A 118 -0.43 22.17 -14.71
C PHE A 118 0.60 23.28 -14.46
N TYR A 119 1.85 22.94 -14.14
CA TYR A 119 2.96 23.91 -14.22
C TYR A 119 3.32 24.20 -15.68
N ILE A 120 2.31 24.50 -16.47
CA ILE A 120 2.37 24.47 -17.92
C ILE A 120 1.99 25.86 -18.39
N ASN A 121 2.99 26.63 -18.79
CA ASN A 121 2.80 27.92 -19.44
C ASN A 121 2.45 27.69 -20.92
N ASP A 122 1.26 27.12 -21.15
CA ASP A 122 0.72 26.80 -22.47
C ASP A 122 -0.79 27.08 -22.48
N SER A 123 -1.19 28.17 -23.13
CA SER A 123 -2.58 28.61 -23.17
C SER A 123 -3.50 27.64 -23.92
N LYS A 124 -2.93 26.73 -24.72
CA LYS A 124 -3.68 25.70 -25.46
C LYS A 124 -3.76 24.38 -24.71
N PHE A 125 -3.19 24.27 -23.51
CA PHE A 125 -3.11 22.99 -22.79
C PHE A 125 -4.46 22.27 -22.62
N SER A 126 -5.55 23.03 -22.44
CA SER A 126 -6.91 22.48 -22.35
C SER A 126 -7.41 21.81 -23.64
N GLU A 127 -6.79 22.08 -24.77
CA GLU A 127 -7.11 21.50 -26.09
C GLU A 127 -6.34 20.18 -26.32
N TYR A 128 -5.40 19.82 -25.45
CA TYR A 128 -4.54 18.66 -25.66
C TYR A 128 -5.33 17.37 -25.51
N THR A 129 -5.14 16.44 -26.45
CA THR A 129 -5.73 15.10 -26.35
C THR A 129 -4.84 14.19 -25.52
N VAL A 130 -5.43 13.45 -24.59
CA VAL A 130 -4.72 12.38 -23.87
C VAL A 130 -4.63 11.16 -24.79
N VAL A 131 -3.41 10.71 -25.07
CA VAL A 131 -3.14 9.55 -25.92
C VAL A 131 -2.55 8.44 -25.05
N ASP A 132 -3.27 7.34 -24.91
CA ASP A 132 -2.78 6.16 -24.20
C ASP A 132 -1.66 5.49 -25.00
N ILE A 133 -0.50 5.36 -24.37
CA ILE A 133 0.66 4.67 -24.94
C ILE A 133 0.66 3.23 -24.41
N PRO A 134 0.41 2.22 -25.27
CA PRO A 134 0.35 0.82 -24.85
C PRO A 134 1.76 0.24 -24.69
N LEU A 135 2.48 0.69 -23.65
CA LEU A 135 3.84 0.27 -23.35
C LEU A 135 3.96 -1.26 -23.21
N ASP A 136 2.92 -1.93 -22.72
CA ASP A 136 2.86 -3.39 -22.61
C ASP A 136 2.96 -4.05 -23.98
N LYS A 137 2.22 -3.54 -24.98
CA LYS A 137 2.28 -4.05 -26.35
C LYS A 137 3.60 -3.74 -27.02
N ILE A 138 4.09 -2.51 -26.86
CA ILE A 138 5.38 -2.08 -27.45
C ILE A 138 6.51 -2.99 -26.98
N LEU A 139 6.58 -3.28 -25.68
CA LEU A 139 7.62 -4.12 -25.09
C LEU A 139 7.40 -5.62 -25.35
N ALA A 140 6.15 -6.06 -25.55
CA ALA A 140 5.86 -7.46 -25.90
C ALA A 140 6.21 -7.80 -27.36
N GLU A 141 5.93 -6.88 -28.28
CA GLU A 141 6.02 -7.12 -29.74
C GLU A 141 7.40 -6.75 -30.31
N THR A 142 8.18 -5.95 -29.59
CA THR A 142 9.43 -5.39 -30.09
C THR A 142 10.57 -5.64 -29.13
N HIS A 143 11.73 -6.06 -29.63
CA HIS A 143 12.94 -6.14 -28.84
C HIS A 143 13.53 -4.74 -28.59
N ILE A 144 12.95 -4.02 -27.61
CA ILE A 144 13.41 -2.70 -27.19
C ILE A 144 14.58 -2.84 -26.22
N SER A 145 15.75 -2.32 -26.59
CA SER A 145 16.98 -2.43 -25.79
C SER A 145 17.55 -1.09 -25.33
N SER A 146 16.97 0.01 -25.83
CA SER A 146 17.41 1.39 -25.60
C SER A 146 16.23 2.36 -25.53
N LEU A 147 16.45 3.51 -24.92
CA LEU A 147 15.46 4.58 -24.81
C LEU A 147 15.08 5.16 -26.18
N SER A 148 16.04 5.24 -27.13
CA SER A 148 15.77 5.73 -28.48
C SER A 148 14.78 4.85 -29.23
N GLN A 149 14.96 3.52 -29.16
CA GLN A 149 14.03 2.56 -29.76
C GLN A 149 12.64 2.65 -29.12
N LEU A 150 12.57 2.80 -27.80
CA LEU A 150 11.30 2.96 -27.10
C LEU A 150 10.57 4.22 -27.57
N ARG A 151 11.29 5.34 -27.69
CA ARG A 151 10.74 6.62 -28.20
C ARG A 151 10.18 6.45 -29.60
N GLU A 152 10.94 5.86 -30.52
CA GLU A 152 10.51 5.61 -31.90
C GLU A 152 9.25 4.75 -31.97
N ALA A 153 9.15 3.70 -31.16
CA ALA A 153 7.96 2.86 -31.09
C ALA A 153 6.74 3.63 -30.54
N MET A 154 6.95 4.54 -29.58
CA MET A 154 5.88 5.40 -29.06
C MET A 154 5.40 6.44 -30.08
N GLU A 155 6.26 6.94 -30.98
CA GLU A 155 5.89 7.92 -32.02
C GLU A 155 4.75 7.44 -32.92
N ILE A 156 4.67 6.13 -33.17
CA ILE A 156 3.62 5.52 -34.00
C ILE A 156 2.23 5.88 -33.45
N PHE A 157 2.10 6.00 -32.14
CA PHE A 157 0.84 6.36 -31.47
C PHE A 157 0.62 7.87 -31.39
N LEU A 158 1.68 8.68 -31.51
CA LEU A 158 1.65 10.13 -31.39
C LEU A 158 1.44 10.86 -32.74
N ASN A 159 1.74 10.20 -33.86
CA ASN A 159 1.85 10.77 -35.21
C ASN A 159 0.57 11.38 -35.84
N LYS A 160 -0.48 11.70 -35.07
CA LYS A 160 -1.73 12.28 -35.60
C LYS A 160 -2.35 13.40 -34.75
N THR A 161 -1.69 13.83 -33.68
CA THR A 161 -2.25 14.80 -32.73
C THR A 161 -1.25 15.89 -32.44
N ASP A 162 -1.45 17.07 -33.03
CA ASP A 162 -0.78 18.29 -32.57
C ASP A 162 -1.25 18.56 -31.13
N GLY A 163 -0.31 18.58 -30.18
CA GLY A 163 -0.61 18.78 -28.76
C GLY A 163 -1.23 17.55 -28.09
N ALA A 164 -0.41 16.53 -27.79
CA ALA A 164 -0.83 15.35 -27.05
C ALA A 164 -0.21 15.27 -25.65
N ILE A 165 -0.98 14.73 -24.70
CA ILE A 165 -0.49 14.27 -23.40
C ILE A 165 -0.34 12.75 -23.49
N CYS A 166 0.89 12.26 -23.45
CA CYS A 166 1.19 10.83 -23.44
C CYS A 166 0.74 10.23 -22.10
N CYS A 167 -0.17 9.26 -22.11
CA CYS A 167 -0.58 8.56 -20.91
C CYS A 167 0.17 7.23 -20.80
N PHE A 168 1.02 7.09 -19.79
CA PHE A 168 1.68 5.83 -19.47
C PHE A 168 0.86 5.06 -18.45
N SER A 169 0.28 3.94 -18.88
CA SER A 169 -0.57 3.11 -18.03
C SER A 169 0.20 1.92 -17.46
N ALA A 170 0.12 1.72 -16.16
CA ALA A 170 0.70 0.57 -15.45
C ALA A 170 -0.21 -0.67 -15.46
N MET A 171 -1.43 -0.60 -16.03
CA MET A 171 -2.46 -1.64 -15.88
C MET A 171 -2.06 -3.06 -16.34
N ARG A 172 -0.97 -3.20 -17.10
CA ARG A 172 -0.38 -4.49 -17.52
C ARG A 172 1.15 -4.48 -17.53
N MET A 173 1.75 -3.53 -16.81
CA MET A 173 3.17 -3.25 -16.95
C MET A 173 4.07 -4.08 -16.06
N TYR A 174 3.55 -4.73 -15.01
CA TYR A 174 4.36 -5.47 -14.04
C TYR A 174 5.39 -6.42 -14.67
N PRO A 175 5.06 -7.24 -15.69
CA PRO A 175 6.04 -8.12 -16.34
C PRO A 175 7.20 -7.37 -17.02
N TYR A 176 6.99 -6.11 -17.39
CA TYR A 176 7.93 -5.29 -18.18
C TYR A 176 8.67 -4.23 -17.35
N LEU A 177 8.39 -4.10 -16.04
CA LEU A 177 9.01 -3.07 -15.21
C LEU A 177 10.53 -3.26 -15.06
N SER A 178 11.02 -4.50 -15.03
CA SER A 178 12.45 -4.80 -15.04
C SER A 178 13.11 -4.36 -16.34
N GLU A 179 12.44 -4.55 -17.47
CA GLU A 179 12.92 -4.13 -18.78
C GLU A 179 12.97 -2.61 -18.91
N ILE A 180 11.93 -1.90 -18.46
CA ILE A 180 11.96 -0.43 -18.39
C ILE A 180 13.10 0.04 -17.48
N THR A 181 13.26 -0.57 -16.30
CA THR A 181 14.36 -0.22 -15.38
C THR A 181 15.72 -0.42 -16.05
N ARG A 182 15.91 -1.49 -16.82
CA ARG A 182 17.12 -1.76 -17.60
C ARG A 182 17.35 -0.72 -18.71
N ILE A 183 16.28 -0.29 -19.39
CA ILE A 183 16.35 0.78 -20.40
C ILE A 183 16.76 2.10 -19.73
N LEU A 184 16.15 2.43 -18.59
CA LEU A 184 16.42 3.64 -17.83
C LEU A 184 17.83 3.66 -17.23
N ALA A 185 18.35 2.53 -16.76
CA ALA A 185 19.71 2.44 -16.25
C ALA A 185 20.80 2.75 -17.30
N LYS A 186 20.44 2.75 -18.60
CA LYS A 186 21.33 3.14 -19.71
C LYS A 186 21.13 4.58 -20.16
N SER A 187 20.05 5.24 -19.73
CA SER A 187 19.95 6.69 -19.81
C SER A 187 20.60 7.27 -18.57
N ASP A 188 21.32 8.39 -18.66
CA ASP A 188 22.00 9.02 -17.51
C ASP A 188 21.01 9.63 -16.48
N ILE A 189 19.86 8.99 -16.28
CA ILE A 189 18.76 9.44 -15.46
C ILE A 189 18.77 8.65 -14.18
N ASP A 190 18.91 9.40 -13.11
CA ASP A 190 18.75 8.88 -11.77
C ASP A 190 17.26 8.54 -11.53
N ILE A 191 16.94 7.25 -11.54
CA ILE A 191 15.59 6.71 -11.26
C ILE A 191 15.14 7.05 -9.83
N ASP A 192 16.09 7.30 -8.92
CA ASP A 192 15.80 7.70 -7.55
C ASP A 192 15.53 9.22 -7.41
N ASN A 193 15.75 10.00 -8.48
CA ASN A 193 15.47 11.43 -8.53
C ASN A 193 13.99 11.76 -8.85
N TYR A 194 13.04 10.91 -8.47
CA TYR A 194 11.61 11.26 -8.48
C TYR A 194 11.24 12.28 -7.38
N GLN A 195 12.25 12.85 -6.71
CA GLN A 195 12.12 13.97 -5.78
C GLN A 195 11.31 15.12 -6.39
N TYR A 196 11.33 15.32 -7.72
CA TYR A 196 10.51 16.30 -8.42
C TYR A 196 8.99 16.17 -8.21
N LEU A 197 8.49 15.00 -7.77
CA LEU A 197 7.08 14.85 -7.41
C LEU A 197 6.75 15.46 -6.04
N ASN A 198 7.77 15.88 -5.27
CA ASN A 198 7.68 16.53 -3.96
C ASN A 198 6.64 15.87 -3.04
N PHE A 199 6.53 14.53 -3.05
CA PHE A 199 5.46 13.82 -2.34
C PHE A 199 5.38 14.18 -0.86
N SER A 200 6.52 14.37 -0.19
CA SER A 200 6.57 14.83 1.20
C SER A 200 5.94 16.21 1.36
N GLU A 201 6.38 17.22 0.59
CA GLU A 201 5.83 18.58 0.67
C GLU A 201 4.33 18.61 0.37
N ARG A 202 3.90 17.90 -0.69
CA ARG A 202 2.48 17.76 -1.06
C ARG A 202 1.68 17.13 0.08
N TYR A 203 2.19 16.05 0.67
CA TYR A 203 1.59 15.38 1.80
C TYR A 203 1.42 16.32 3.00
N TRP A 204 2.45 17.03 3.42
CA TRP A 204 2.37 17.93 4.58
C TRP A 204 1.43 19.11 4.33
N THR A 205 1.42 19.66 3.12
CA THR A 205 0.48 20.70 2.69
C THR A 205 -0.97 20.19 2.66
N GLY A 206 -1.19 18.94 2.23
CA GLY A 206 -2.50 18.29 2.21
C GLY A 206 -3.02 17.98 3.62
N LYS A 207 -2.14 17.45 4.46
CA LYS A 207 -2.42 17.07 5.85
C LYS A 207 -2.83 18.26 6.72
N ASP A 208 -2.29 19.46 6.51
CA ASP A 208 -2.67 20.63 7.34
C ASP A 208 -4.14 21.03 7.20
N LYS A 209 -4.83 20.51 6.18
CA LYS A 209 -6.28 20.69 5.98
C LYS A 209 -7.12 19.59 6.64
N SER A 210 -6.49 18.54 7.15
CA SER A 210 -7.14 17.32 7.66
C SER A 210 -6.62 17.01 9.07
N PHE A 211 -7.40 17.35 10.10
CA PHE A 211 -7.03 17.00 11.47
C PHE A 211 -7.13 15.48 11.69
N LEU A 212 -5.99 14.85 12.04
CA LEU A 212 -5.93 13.46 12.45
C LEU A 212 -5.28 13.37 13.83
N ASP A 213 -6.08 12.98 14.81
CA ASP A 213 -5.60 12.73 16.15
C ASP A 213 -4.79 11.42 16.19
N LEU A 214 -3.50 11.55 16.47
CA LEU A 214 -2.59 10.43 16.73
C LEU A 214 -2.26 10.37 18.21
N PRO A 215 -2.20 9.17 18.81
CA PRO A 215 -1.86 8.98 20.21
C PRO A 215 -0.35 9.17 20.52
N PHE A 216 0.34 10.04 19.78
CA PHE A 216 1.72 10.41 20.11
C PHE A 216 1.72 11.44 21.24
N LYS A 217 2.50 11.19 22.29
CA LYS A 217 2.72 12.14 23.38
C LYS A 217 3.70 13.22 22.92
N SER A 218 3.38 14.49 23.23
CA SER A 218 4.25 15.62 22.91
C SER A 218 5.60 15.51 23.63
N GLY A 219 6.68 15.93 22.97
CA GLY A 219 8.04 15.92 23.53
C GLY A 219 8.65 14.53 23.73
N LYS A 220 8.06 13.49 23.12
CA LYS A 220 8.57 12.12 23.16
C LYS A 220 9.04 11.67 21.77
N ILE A 221 10.00 10.75 21.75
CA ILE A 221 10.47 10.11 20.51
C ILE A 221 9.38 9.19 19.99
N LYS A 222 9.00 9.38 18.73
CA LYS A 222 7.89 8.69 18.09
C LYS A 222 8.39 7.39 17.47
N VAL A 223 7.96 6.28 18.04
CA VAL A 223 8.26 4.94 17.53
C VAL A 223 7.02 4.39 16.83
N VAL A 224 7.19 3.86 15.63
CA VAL A 224 6.16 3.10 14.93
C VAL A 224 6.64 1.69 14.67
N ILE A 225 5.87 0.72 15.13
CA ILE A 225 6.10 -0.69 14.83
C ILE A 225 5.03 -1.12 13.84
N HIS A 226 5.43 -1.53 12.65
CA HIS A 226 4.50 -2.05 11.65
C HIS A 226 4.63 -3.56 11.52
N ILE A 227 3.55 -4.25 11.87
CA ILE A 227 3.47 -5.69 11.88
C ILE A 227 2.53 -6.14 10.77
N ARG A 228 3.09 -6.66 9.69
CA ARG A 228 2.33 -7.20 8.55
C ARG A 228 1.82 -8.60 8.88
N ARG A 229 0.60 -8.71 9.42
CA ARG A 229 0.00 -10.00 9.82
C ARG A 229 -1.25 -10.35 9.04
N GLY A 230 -1.99 -9.37 8.55
CA GLY A 230 -3.26 -9.65 7.94
C GLY A 230 -3.15 -10.38 6.62
N ASP A 231 -2.31 -9.95 5.69
CA ASP A 231 -2.30 -10.47 4.31
C ASP A 231 -1.41 -11.69 4.08
N SER A 232 -0.53 -12.01 5.03
CA SER A 232 0.32 -13.20 5.05
C SER A 232 0.35 -13.76 6.47
N MET A 233 -0.29 -14.92 6.70
CA MET A 233 -0.29 -15.57 8.01
C MET A 233 -0.45 -17.08 7.91
N ILE A 234 0.06 -17.76 8.94
CA ILE A 234 -0.20 -19.17 9.21
C ILE A 234 -1.16 -19.22 10.40
N ILE A 235 -2.33 -19.83 10.22
CA ILE A 235 -3.28 -20.06 11.31
C ILE A 235 -3.23 -21.53 11.69
N ASP A 236 -2.73 -21.82 12.88
CA ASP A 236 -2.76 -23.16 13.46
C ASP A 236 -4.12 -23.44 14.12
N LEU A 237 -4.83 -24.46 13.62
CA LEU A 237 -6.12 -24.91 14.14
C LEU A 237 -6.01 -26.22 14.95
N GLY A 238 -4.77 -26.67 15.22
CA GLY A 238 -4.44 -27.90 15.94
C GLY A 238 -4.36 -29.12 15.02
N SER A 239 -5.45 -29.46 14.33
CA SER A 239 -5.48 -30.59 13.38
C SER A 239 -4.97 -30.23 11.99
N GLN A 240 -4.98 -28.94 11.63
CA GLN A 240 -4.45 -28.45 10.36
C GLN A 240 -3.96 -27.01 10.50
N LYS A 241 -3.13 -26.58 9.54
CA LYS A 241 -2.69 -25.20 9.39
C LYS A 241 -3.30 -24.60 8.13
N ILE A 242 -3.78 -23.37 8.22
CA ILE A 242 -4.20 -22.58 7.06
C ILE A 242 -3.05 -21.64 6.69
N TYR A 243 -2.59 -21.73 5.45
CA TYR A 243 -1.59 -20.84 4.88
C TYR A 243 -2.29 -19.77 4.04
N LEU A 244 -1.95 -18.50 4.29
CA LEU A 244 -2.61 -17.37 3.66
C LEU A 244 -1.57 -16.46 3.03
N HIS A 245 -1.76 -16.12 1.75
CA HIS A 245 -1.13 -14.97 1.14
C HIS A 245 -2.06 -14.37 0.10
N GLY A 246 -2.84 -13.38 0.53
CA GLY A 246 -3.94 -12.87 -0.27
C GLY A 246 -5.05 -13.89 -0.54
N GLU A 247 -4.79 -15.19 -0.58
CA GLU A 247 -5.79 -16.26 -0.68
C GLU A 247 -5.35 -17.44 0.20
N VAL A 248 -6.27 -18.38 0.44
CA VAL A 248 -5.92 -19.66 1.06
C VAL A 248 -5.08 -20.43 0.06
N MET A 249 -3.91 -20.89 0.49
CA MET A 249 -2.96 -21.61 -0.37
C MET A 249 -2.45 -22.89 0.27
N THR A 250 -1.76 -23.69 -0.54
CA THR A 250 -1.09 -24.91 -0.08
C THR A 250 0.15 -24.56 0.75
N SER A 251 0.63 -25.53 1.53
CA SER A 251 1.88 -25.40 2.29
C SER A 251 3.07 -25.20 1.34
N GLU A 252 3.07 -25.92 0.22
CA GLU A 252 4.11 -25.88 -0.80
C GLU A 252 4.18 -24.51 -1.49
N ASP A 253 3.04 -23.94 -1.88
CA ASP A 253 2.98 -22.61 -2.49
C ASP A 253 3.41 -21.52 -1.50
N PHE A 254 3.02 -21.66 -0.23
CA PHE A 254 3.46 -20.73 0.81
C PHE A 254 4.98 -20.80 1.05
N LYS A 255 5.58 -22.01 1.05
CA LYS A 255 7.04 -22.17 1.15
C LYS A 255 7.78 -21.50 -0.02
N ARG A 256 7.32 -21.70 -1.25
CA ARG A 256 7.87 -21.03 -2.44
C ARG A 256 7.78 -19.50 -2.34
N LEU A 257 6.68 -18.99 -1.77
CA LEU A 257 6.55 -17.56 -1.51
C LEU A 257 7.59 -17.06 -0.50
N LEU A 258 7.85 -17.81 0.58
CA LEU A 258 8.84 -17.43 1.59
C LEU A 258 10.28 -17.45 1.06
N GLU A 259 10.59 -18.29 0.07
CA GLU A 259 11.89 -18.26 -0.62
C GLU A 259 12.12 -16.92 -1.34
N VAL A 260 11.06 -16.27 -1.80
CA VAL A 260 11.11 -14.96 -2.48
C VAL A 260 10.99 -13.80 -1.48
N ASP A 261 10.20 -13.96 -0.42
CA ASP A 261 9.92 -12.91 0.56
C ASP A 261 9.89 -13.47 1.99
N ALA A 262 11.09 -13.77 2.51
CA ALA A 262 11.30 -14.31 3.85
C ALA A 262 10.78 -13.38 4.96
N GLY A 263 10.57 -12.09 4.68
CA GLY A 263 10.02 -11.11 5.62
C GLY A 263 8.54 -11.30 5.97
N ARG A 264 7.87 -12.32 5.41
CA ARG A 264 6.45 -12.60 5.65
C ARG A 264 6.16 -13.49 6.85
N GLU A 265 7.11 -14.33 7.23
CA GLU A 265 7.01 -15.18 8.43
C GLU A 265 7.77 -14.50 9.56
N ILE A 266 7.21 -13.40 10.06
CA ILE A 266 7.67 -12.78 11.30
C ILE A 266 6.52 -12.81 12.30
N GLU A 267 6.78 -13.44 13.43
CA GLU A 267 5.86 -13.56 14.54
C GLU A 267 5.78 -12.24 15.33
N ILE A 268 4.60 -11.94 15.89
CA ILE A 268 4.39 -10.71 16.69
C ILE A 268 5.39 -10.64 17.86
N CYS A 269 5.73 -11.79 18.44
CA CYS A 269 6.66 -11.87 19.56
C CYS A 269 8.11 -11.53 19.19
N GLU A 270 8.48 -11.46 17.90
CA GLU A 270 9.84 -11.08 17.50
C GLU A 270 10.09 -9.56 17.58
N TYR A 271 9.03 -8.75 17.58
CA TYR A 271 9.13 -7.30 17.67
C TYR A 271 9.27 -6.81 19.13
N GLU A 272 8.71 -7.54 20.08
CA GLU A 272 8.69 -7.15 21.50
C GLU A 272 10.10 -7.07 22.11
N PRO A 273 11.02 -8.04 21.90
CA PRO A 273 12.40 -7.94 22.39
C PRO A 273 13.14 -6.72 21.86
N LEU A 274 12.92 -6.35 20.59
CA LEU A 274 13.58 -5.18 19.99
C LEU A 274 13.11 -3.87 20.66
N LEU A 275 11.80 -3.72 20.88
CA LEU A 275 11.24 -2.59 21.61
C LEU A 275 11.75 -2.55 23.06
N GLN A 276 11.77 -3.70 23.73
CA GLN A 276 12.25 -3.82 25.09
C GLN A 276 13.73 -3.45 25.21
N ASN A 277 14.56 -3.84 24.24
CA ASN A 277 15.98 -3.46 24.22
C ASN A 277 16.15 -1.93 24.14
N ILE A 278 15.38 -1.27 23.26
CA ILE A 278 15.36 0.19 23.16
C ILE A 278 14.94 0.84 24.49
N PHE A 279 13.90 0.31 25.13
CA PHE A 279 13.42 0.82 26.41
C PHE A 279 14.41 0.61 27.55
N ASN A 280 15.08 -0.54 27.60
CA ASN A 280 16.09 -0.83 28.61
C ASN A 280 17.31 0.09 28.49
N GLU A 281 17.76 0.35 27.25
CA GLU A 281 18.93 1.19 27.00
C GLU A 281 18.66 2.68 27.28
N PHE A 282 17.53 3.20 26.81
CA PHE A 282 17.28 4.65 26.80
C PHE A 282 16.25 5.13 27.80
N GLY A 283 15.45 4.23 28.39
CA GLY A 283 14.33 4.54 29.27
C GLY A 283 13.00 4.61 28.51
N GLU A 284 12.03 3.78 28.92
CA GLU A 284 10.69 3.70 28.31
C GLU A 284 9.99 5.08 28.23
N ASP A 285 10.13 5.89 29.27
CA ASP A 285 9.42 7.14 29.41
C ASP A 285 9.77 8.16 28.31
N LYS A 286 10.91 8.03 27.62
CA LYS A 286 11.30 8.91 26.52
C LYS A 286 10.54 8.68 25.21
N PHE A 287 9.85 7.55 25.09
CA PHE A 287 9.22 7.14 23.84
C PHE A 287 7.70 7.25 23.88
N SER A 288 7.10 7.44 22.71
CA SER A 288 5.68 7.26 22.44
C SER A 288 5.54 6.34 21.25
N CYS A 289 4.91 5.18 21.45
CA CYS A 289 4.91 4.10 20.48
C CYS A 289 3.51 3.81 19.91
N ILE A 290 3.45 3.57 18.61
CA ILE A 290 2.25 3.11 17.91
C ILE A 290 2.56 1.79 17.19
N VAL A 291 1.81 0.74 17.54
CA VAL A 291 1.85 -0.54 16.82
C VAL A 291 0.74 -0.56 15.77
N ILE A 292 1.12 -0.72 14.51
CA ILE A 292 0.22 -0.76 13.36
C ILE A 292 0.15 -2.19 12.85
N SER A 293 -1.06 -2.67 12.58
CA SER A 293 -1.26 -3.91 11.82
C SER A 293 -2.57 -3.88 11.03
N ASP A 294 -2.51 -4.29 9.77
CA ASP A 294 -3.63 -4.30 8.83
C ASP A 294 -3.79 -5.66 8.13
N GLY A 295 -4.83 -5.78 7.30
CA GLY A 295 -5.12 -6.95 6.45
C GLY A 295 -5.94 -8.08 7.10
N TYR A 296 -6.35 -7.92 8.36
CA TYR A 296 -7.12 -8.94 9.10
C TYR A 296 -8.50 -9.17 8.48
N ASP A 297 -9.31 -8.12 8.33
CA ASP A 297 -10.67 -8.23 7.79
C ASP A 297 -10.66 -8.87 6.40
N LEU A 298 -9.75 -8.44 5.53
CA LEU A 298 -9.61 -8.99 4.18
C LEU A 298 -9.33 -10.49 4.23
N THR A 299 -8.39 -10.90 5.08
CA THR A 299 -7.99 -12.30 5.21
C THR A 299 -9.07 -13.17 5.82
N PHE A 300 -9.72 -12.72 6.89
CA PHE A 300 -10.84 -13.46 7.47
C PHE A 300 -12.02 -13.58 6.51
N SER A 301 -12.34 -12.54 5.74
CA SER A 301 -13.36 -12.63 4.68
C SER A 301 -12.98 -13.66 3.60
N ARG A 302 -11.70 -13.74 3.22
CA ARG A 302 -11.21 -14.74 2.25
C ARG A 302 -11.25 -16.17 2.78
N ILE A 303 -10.91 -16.39 4.05
CA ILE A 303 -11.05 -17.70 4.69
C ILE A 303 -12.52 -18.12 4.71
N VAL A 304 -13.42 -17.23 5.16
CA VAL A 304 -14.86 -17.51 5.21
C VAL A 304 -15.39 -17.88 3.82
N ARG A 305 -14.95 -17.16 2.77
CA ARG A 305 -15.29 -17.44 1.39
C ARG A 305 -14.75 -18.78 0.89
N ALA A 306 -13.51 -19.14 1.24
CA ALA A 306 -12.94 -20.44 0.90
C ALA A 306 -13.74 -21.58 1.56
N ILE A 307 -14.20 -21.37 2.81
CA ILE A 307 -15.03 -22.37 3.50
C ILE A 307 -16.43 -22.46 2.87
N SER A 308 -17.07 -21.33 2.57
CA SER A 308 -18.42 -21.31 2.00
C SER A 308 -18.47 -22.00 0.63
N ARG A 309 -17.41 -21.84 -0.17
CA ARG A 309 -17.22 -22.51 -1.47
C ARG A 309 -16.73 -23.95 -1.37
N GLY A 310 -16.52 -24.48 -0.17
CA GLY A 310 -16.01 -25.84 0.06
C GLY A 310 -14.55 -26.08 -0.33
N GLN A 311 -13.80 -25.02 -0.64
CA GLN A 311 -12.36 -25.06 -0.93
C GLN A 311 -11.54 -25.34 0.34
N LEU A 312 -12.04 -24.87 1.49
CA LEU A 312 -11.48 -25.14 2.80
C LEU A 312 -12.49 -25.89 3.66
N LYS A 313 -12.14 -27.09 4.13
CA LYS A 313 -12.99 -27.91 4.99
C LYS A 313 -12.50 -27.81 6.43
N LEU A 314 -13.31 -27.22 7.29
CA LEU A 314 -13.05 -27.12 8.73
C LEU A 314 -14.08 -27.92 9.52
N ASN A 315 -13.66 -28.60 10.58
CA ASN A 315 -14.53 -29.20 11.57
C ASN A 315 -15.05 -28.14 12.57
N HIS A 316 -16.00 -28.52 13.43
CA HIS A 316 -16.63 -27.57 14.36
C HIS A 316 -15.63 -26.92 15.34
N ARG A 317 -14.64 -27.68 15.82
CA ARG A 317 -13.60 -27.18 16.73
C ARG A 317 -12.71 -26.14 16.03
N GLU A 318 -12.30 -26.43 14.81
CA GLU A 318 -11.48 -25.56 13.97
C GLU A 318 -12.19 -24.23 13.64
N VAL A 319 -13.48 -24.29 13.29
CA VAL A 319 -14.31 -23.09 13.09
C VAL A 319 -14.39 -22.24 14.36
N LYS A 320 -14.50 -22.87 15.54
CA LYS A 320 -14.52 -22.16 16.83
C LYS A 320 -13.20 -21.45 17.12
N ILE A 321 -12.07 -22.10 16.84
CA ILE A 321 -10.73 -21.49 16.96
C ILE A 321 -10.60 -20.31 16.01
N LEU A 322 -10.92 -20.51 14.72
CA LEU A 322 -10.84 -19.45 13.71
C LEU A 322 -11.69 -18.22 14.09
N ARG A 323 -12.90 -18.46 14.61
CA ARG A 323 -13.80 -17.39 15.09
C ARG A 323 -13.19 -16.61 16.26
N LYS A 324 -12.50 -17.29 17.18
CA LYS A 324 -11.80 -16.63 18.30
C LYS A 324 -10.70 -15.71 17.78
N ILE A 325 -9.87 -16.21 16.85
CA ILE A 325 -8.76 -15.43 16.26
C ILE A 325 -9.30 -14.22 15.50
N GLY A 326 -10.37 -14.40 14.72
CA GLY A 326 -10.95 -13.32 13.89
C GLY A 326 -11.72 -12.25 14.66
N ASN A 327 -12.31 -12.60 15.81
CA ASN A 327 -13.07 -11.63 16.61
C ASN A 327 -12.19 -10.76 17.51
N SER A 328 -10.98 -11.20 17.81
CA SER A 328 -10.09 -10.55 18.77
C SER A 328 -8.68 -10.33 18.20
N PRO A 329 -8.51 -9.66 17.05
CA PRO A 329 -7.17 -9.38 16.53
C PRO A 329 -6.33 -8.57 17.53
N LYS A 330 -6.98 -7.70 18.32
CA LYS A 330 -6.32 -6.91 19.38
C LYS A 330 -5.72 -7.75 20.50
N GLU A 331 -6.27 -8.92 20.81
CA GLU A 331 -5.72 -9.80 21.85
C GLU A 331 -4.31 -10.29 21.49
N GLN A 332 -4.00 -10.42 20.20
CA GLN A 332 -2.67 -10.82 19.72
C GLN A 332 -1.60 -9.74 20.03
N PHE A 333 -2.01 -8.50 20.26
CA PHE A 333 -1.13 -7.37 20.59
C PHE A 333 -1.18 -7.00 22.07
N ALA A 334 -1.82 -7.81 22.92
CA ALA A 334 -1.98 -7.51 24.35
C ALA A 334 -0.62 -7.33 25.07
N ASN A 335 0.44 -8.01 24.62
CA ASN A 335 1.78 -7.82 25.17
C ASN A 335 2.29 -6.39 25.00
N PHE A 336 2.06 -5.76 23.83
CA PHE A 336 2.44 -4.38 23.60
C PHE A 336 1.66 -3.40 24.47
N LEU A 337 0.40 -3.70 24.78
CA LEU A 337 -0.45 -2.85 25.60
C LEU A 337 -0.10 -2.88 27.10
N LYS A 338 0.88 -3.69 27.52
CA LYS A 338 1.41 -3.66 28.89
C LYS A 338 2.21 -2.38 29.16
N TYR A 339 2.74 -1.74 28.12
CA TYR A 339 3.52 -0.52 28.22
C TYR A 339 2.60 0.72 28.13
N PRO A 340 2.54 1.61 29.15
CA PRO A 340 1.66 2.78 29.17
C PRO A 340 1.96 3.86 28.11
N ASN A 341 3.09 3.76 27.40
CA ASN A 341 3.46 4.62 26.29
C ASN A 341 3.20 3.99 24.90
N VAL A 342 2.64 2.78 24.85
CA VAL A 342 2.31 2.08 23.61
C VAL A 342 0.81 2.14 23.33
N SER A 343 0.46 2.44 22.09
CA SER A 343 -0.91 2.40 21.56
C SER A 343 -0.96 1.55 20.28
N THR A 344 -2.17 1.24 19.80
CA THR A 344 -2.35 0.34 18.64
C THR A 344 -3.31 0.92 17.60
N ILE A 345 -3.00 0.71 16.31
CA ILE A 345 -3.88 0.95 15.17
C ILE A 345 -4.04 -0.40 14.44
N ILE A 346 -5.10 -1.14 14.78
CA ILE A 346 -5.34 -2.50 14.28
C ILE A 346 -6.58 -2.54 13.39
N GLY A 347 -6.45 -3.20 12.23
CA GLY A 347 -7.55 -3.53 11.33
C GLY A 347 -7.83 -2.48 10.25
N GLU A 348 -8.70 -2.85 9.31
CA GLU A 348 -8.95 -2.08 8.09
C GLU A 348 -10.10 -1.08 8.24
N SER A 349 -9.75 0.20 8.17
CA SER A 349 -10.70 1.27 7.95
C SER A 349 -10.01 2.43 7.25
N ASN A 350 -10.77 3.29 6.57
CA ASN A 350 -10.23 4.51 5.98
C ASN A 350 -9.52 5.37 7.03
N THR A 351 -10.11 5.54 8.21
CA THR A 351 -9.50 6.28 9.32
C THR A 351 -8.19 5.64 9.79
N ASN A 352 -8.15 4.32 9.96
CA ASN A 352 -6.92 3.63 10.35
C ASN A 352 -5.84 3.77 9.27
N LEU A 353 -6.18 3.67 7.98
CA LEU A 353 -5.22 3.89 6.91
C LEU A 353 -4.61 5.30 6.98
N LEU A 354 -5.44 6.34 7.13
CA LEU A 354 -4.97 7.71 7.28
C LEU A 354 -4.06 7.88 8.51
N LYS A 355 -4.48 7.34 9.66
CA LYS A 355 -3.69 7.37 10.90
C LYS A 355 -2.38 6.62 10.75
N SER A 356 -2.37 5.46 10.09
CA SER A 356 -1.17 4.67 9.84
C SER A 356 -0.19 5.42 8.95
N ILE A 357 -0.67 6.02 7.85
CA ILE A 357 0.15 6.87 6.97
C ILE A 357 0.76 8.03 7.77
N HIS A 358 -0.07 8.72 8.56
CA HIS A 358 0.40 9.86 9.35
C HIS A 358 1.40 9.46 10.44
N ALA A 359 1.13 8.36 11.14
CA ALA A 359 2.03 7.86 12.18
C ALA A 359 3.40 7.53 11.60
N LEU A 360 3.44 6.83 10.47
CA LEU A 360 4.68 6.50 9.76
C LEU A 360 5.41 7.74 9.24
N ALA A 361 4.69 8.72 8.68
CA ALA A 361 5.29 9.97 8.20
C ALA A 361 5.90 10.81 9.34
N CYS A 362 5.34 10.71 10.55
CA CYS A 362 5.81 11.43 11.75
C CYS A 362 6.87 10.68 12.57
N ALA A 363 7.15 9.41 12.26
CA ALA A 363 7.97 8.55 13.11
C ALA A 363 9.44 8.97 13.09
N ASP A 364 10.06 9.01 14.27
CA ASP A 364 11.51 9.14 14.42
C ASP A 364 12.18 7.77 14.22
N ILE A 365 11.50 6.71 14.68
CA ILE A 365 11.96 5.32 14.58
C ILE A 365 10.85 4.47 13.96
N VAL A 366 11.17 3.71 12.91
CA VAL A 366 10.26 2.75 12.27
C VAL A 366 10.83 1.35 12.39
N ILE A 367 10.12 0.46 13.09
CA ILE A 367 10.42 -0.97 13.17
C ILE A 367 9.49 -1.72 12.20
N TYR A 368 10.05 -2.51 11.28
CA TYR A 368 9.29 -3.15 10.20
C TYR A 368 9.82 -4.54 9.81
N SER A 369 8.96 -5.36 9.19
CA SER A 369 9.34 -6.68 8.65
C SER A 369 9.89 -6.67 7.23
N SER A 370 9.24 -5.92 6.33
CA SER A 370 9.52 -5.96 4.89
C SER A 370 9.48 -4.56 4.26
N ILE A 371 10.05 -4.43 3.06
CA ILE A 371 10.18 -3.18 2.29
C ILE A 371 8.82 -2.72 1.70
N GLY A 372 7.71 -3.05 2.36
CA GLY A 372 6.35 -2.76 1.92
C GLY A 372 5.82 -1.42 2.45
N PHE A 373 4.58 -1.44 2.92
CA PHE A 373 3.82 -0.26 3.32
C PHE A 373 4.58 0.68 4.28
N ALA A 374 5.04 0.19 5.42
CA ALA A 374 5.73 1.03 6.41
C ALA A 374 7.00 1.67 5.87
N TYR A 375 7.84 0.88 5.18
CA TYR A 375 9.08 1.37 4.60
C TYR A 375 8.82 2.46 3.57
N GLY A 376 7.94 2.19 2.60
CA GLY A 376 7.64 3.10 1.52
C GLY A 376 6.96 4.38 1.98
N VAL A 377 5.97 4.28 2.88
CA VAL A 377 5.25 5.44 3.42
C VAL A 377 6.22 6.38 4.14
N HIS A 378 7.04 5.82 5.02
CA HIS A 378 8.00 6.62 5.78
C HIS A 378 9.02 7.28 4.84
N LYS A 379 9.59 6.55 3.88
CA LYS A 379 10.55 7.11 2.91
C LYS A 379 9.97 8.21 2.03
N ILE A 380 8.71 8.07 1.59
CA ILE A 380 8.07 9.01 0.66
C ILE A 380 7.56 10.26 1.38
N PHE A 381 6.97 10.13 2.57
CA PHE A 381 6.24 11.21 3.22
C PHE A 381 6.92 11.84 4.42
N ARG A 382 8.02 11.27 4.95
CA ARG A 382 8.74 11.91 6.06
C ARG A 382 9.24 13.31 5.69
N GLN A 383 9.29 14.20 6.66
CA GLN A 383 9.99 15.48 6.51
C GLN A 383 11.50 15.26 6.52
N ASN A 384 12.29 16.29 6.21
CA ASN A 384 13.76 16.29 6.15
C ASN A 384 14.45 16.10 7.52
N GLN A 385 13.83 15.35 8.44
CA GLN A 385 14.35 15.01 9.75
C GLN A 385 15.07 13.66 9.70
N SER A 386 16.12 13.53 10.51
CA SER A 386 16.81 12.25 10.72
C SER A 386 15.86 11.23 11.32
N SER A 387 15.86 10.01 10.80
CA SER A 387 15.06 8.91 11.32
C SER A 387 15.81 7.59 11.22
N VAL A 388 15.44 6.63 12.07
CA VAL A 388 16.01 5.28 12.10
C VAL A 388 14.97 4.29 11.60
N MET A 389 15.37 3.42 10.67
CA MET A 389 14.54 2.35 10.15
C MET A 389 15.18 1.01 10.51
N ILE A 390 14.49 0.20 11.31
CA ILE A 390 15.01 -1.06 11.84
C ILE A 390 14.22 -2.22 11.23
N ASN A 391 14.91 -3.07 10.49
CA ASN A 391 14.33 -4.32 10.02
C ASN A 391 14.41 -5.37 11.13
N VAL A 392 13.27 -5.93 11.55
CA VAL A 392 13.22 -6.87 12.67
C VAL A 392 14.04 -8.15 12.45
N LYS A 393 14.25 -8.60 11.21
CA LYS A 393 15.08 -9.78 10.89
C LYS A 393 16.56 -9.46 10.70
N ASN A 394 16.86 -8.28 10.17
CA ASN A 394 18.21 -7.88 9.76
C ASN A 394 18.64 -6.63 10.51
N HIS A 395 18.81 -6.74 11.83
CA HIS A 395 19.35 -5.68 12.66
C HIS A 395 20.56 -6.17 13.46
N ASP A 396 21.46 -5.25 13.75
CA ASP A 396 22.55 -5.40 14.71
C ASP A 396 22.47 -4.25 15.72
N ASP A 397 23.25 -4.27 16.79
CA ASP A 397 23.17 -3.24 17.84
C ASP A 397 23.60 -1.83 17.37
N SER A 398 24.00 -1.64 16.11
CA SER A 398 24.33 -0.30 15.58
C SER A 398 23.12 0.63 15.50
N TYR A 399 21.89 0.09 15.46
CA TYR A 399 20.68 0.93 15.51
C TYR A 399 20.59 1.70 16.82
N LEU A 400 21.11 1.16 17.94
CA LEU A 400 21.10 1.85 19.23
C LEU A 400 21.90 3.15 19.17
N LYS A 401 23.08 3.14 18.52
CA LYS A 401 23.87 4.36 18.30
C LYS A 401 23.11 5.41 17.46
N SER A 402 22.32 4.94 16.50
CA SER A 402 21.52 5.83 15.66
C SER A 402 20.34 6.43 16.43
N ILE A 403 19.75 5.67 17.37
CA ILE A 403 18.72 6.17 18.28
C ILE A 403 19.30 7.18 19.27
N ASP A 404 20.49 6.92 19.82
CA ASP A 404 21.18 7.85 20.72
C ASP A 404 21.44 9.21 20.05
N ALA A 405 21.85 9.20 18.78
CA ALA A 405 22.00 10.42 17.99
C ALA A 405 20.68 11.19 17.82
N ILE A 406 19.53 10.50 17.65
CA ILE A 406 18.21 11.13 17.63
C ILE A 406 17.89 11.76 18.98
N ILE A 407 18.08 11.02 20.07
CA ILE A 407 17.85 11.51 21.45
C ILE A 407 18.67 12.78 21.70
N ALA A 408 19.96 12.75 21.39
CA ALA A 408 20.86 13.89 21.56
C ALA A 408 20.40 15.10 20.72
N SER A 409 19.87 14.87 19.51
CA SER A 409 19.39 15.96 18.64
C SER A 409 18.14 16.65 19.19
N GLN A 410 17.24 15.90 19.85
CA GLN A 410 16.02 16.46 20.43
C GLN A 410 16.26 17.21 21.74
N ILE A 411 17.29 16.85 22.51
CA ILE A 411 17.67 17.58 23.75
C ILE A 411 18.19 18.99 23.44
N ASN A 412 18.75 19.20 22.25
CA ASN A 412 19.35 20.46 21.83
C ASN A 412 18.39 21.41 21.09
N GLN A 413 17.12 20.99 20.88
CA GLN A 413 16.04 21.81 20.31
C GLN A 413 15.14 22.33 21.41
#